data_AF-A0A4R7DT03-F1
#
_entry.id   AF-A0A4R7DT03-F1
#
_cell.length_a   1.000
_cell.length_b   1.000
_cell.length_c   1.000
_cell.angle_alpha   90.00
_cell.angle_beta   90.00
_cell.angle_gamma   90.00
#
_symmetry.space_group_name_H-M   'P 1'
#
loop_
_entity.id
_entity.type
_entity.pdbx_description
1 polymer ?
#
loop_
_entity_poly.entity_id
_entity_poly.type
_entity_poly.pdbx_seq_one_letter_code
_entity_poly.pdbx_strand_id
1 'polypeptide(L)'
;MPEWQKVIDKSLSLVRVGGKIVIMDWYMEELNLWGRFIDLIGNADVTRPTWEYLKSRKEVKDFNLNHSFKNGGVFVASGYKV
;
A
#
# COMPACT_ATOMS: atom_id res chain seq x y z
N MET A 1 -15.68 4.24 -6.42
CA MET A 1 -14.32 3.69 -6.14
C MET A 1 -14.46 2.22 -5.80
N PRO A 2 -13.64 1.31 -6.36
CA PRO A 2 -13.62 -0.08 -5.91
C PRO A 2 -13.26 -0.15 -4.42
N GLU A 3 -13.85 -1.10 -3.69
CA GLU A 3 -13.62 -1.32 -2.26
C GLU A 3 -12.22 -1.92 -2.01
N TRP A 4 -11.17 -1.15 -2.27
CA TRP A 4 -9.76 -1.58 -2.20
C TRP A 4 -9.38 -2.15 -0.83
N GLN A 5 -10.03 -1.70 0.25
CA GLN A 5 -9.89 -2.28 1.58
C GLN A 5 -10.25 -3.77 1.59
N LYS A 6 -11.32 -4.17 0.90
CA LYS A 6 -11.72 -5.58 0.77
C LYS A 6 -10.70 -6.38 -0.03
N VAL A 7 -9.99 -5.75 -0.98
CA VAL A 7 -8.89 -6.42 -1.70
C VAL A 7 -7.74 -6.70 -0.75
N ILE A 8 -7.37 -5.75 0.11
CA ILE A 8 -6.33 -5.96 1.13
C ILE A 8 -6.77 -7.04 2.13
N ASP A 9 -7.99 -6.96 2.65
CA ASP A 9 -8.52 -7.95 3.59
C ASP A 9 -8.59 -9.35 2.97
N LYS A 10 -9.04 -9.45 1.71
CA LYS A 10 -9.10 -10.73 1.01
C LYS A 10 -7.70 -11.29 0.75
N SER A 11 -6.76 -10.45 0.33
CA SER A 11 -5.36 -10.85 0.12
C SER A 11 -4.76 -11.37 1.42
N LEU A 12 -4.95 -10.64 2.53
CA LEU A 12 -4.47 -11.03 3.85
C LEU A 12 -5.14 -12.33 4.35
N SER A 13 -6.40 -12.56 4.01
CA SER A 13 -7.10 -13.83 4.32
C SER A 13 -6.46 -15.04 3.64
N LEU A 14 -5.89 -14.86 2.44
CA LEU A 14 -5.22 -15.92 1.67
C LEU A 14 -3.79 -16.19 2.14
N VAL A 15 -3.16 -15.22 2.80
CA VAL A 15 -1.84 -15.40 3.40
C VAL A 15 -1.97 -16.36 4.59
N ARG A 16 -1.11 -17.38 4.66
CA ARG A 16 -1.02 -18.28 5.81
C ARG A 16 -0.41 -17.57 7.02
N VAL A 17 -0.67 -18.06 8.24
CA VAL A 17 0.06 -17.60 9.45
C VAL A 17 1.56 -17.81 9.26
N GLY A 18 2.37 -16.82 9.67
CA GLY A 18 3.80 -16.71 9.39
C GLY A 18 4.16 -16.30 7.96
N GLY A 19 3.17 -16.17 7.07
CA GLY A 19 3.36 -15.71 5.70
C GLY A 19 3.59 -14.20 5.62
N LYS A 20 4.43 -13.77 4.68
CA LYS A 20 4.70 -12.35 4.42
C LYS A 20 3.69 -11.78 3.43
N ILE A 21 3.10 -10.64 3.76
CA ILE A 21 2.33 -9.81 2.82
C ILE A 21 3.20 -8.63 2.39
N VAL A 22 3.16 -8.30 1.09
CA VAL A 22 3.88 -7.17 0.50
C VAL A 22 2.92 -6.42 -0.40
N ILE A 23 2.79 -5.11 -0.17
CA ILE A 23 2.03 -4.18 -1.01
C ILE A 23 3.02 -3.19 -1.58
N MET A 24 2.98 -3.02 -2.90
CA MET A 24 3.74 -1.99 -3.61
C MET A 24 2.74 -1.08 -4.31
N ASP A 25 2.78 0.21 -4.02
CA ASP A 25 1.81 1.16 -4.56
C ASP A 25 2.41 2.58 -4.68
N TRP A 26 1.77 3.40 -5.49
CA TRP A 26 2.18 4.76 -5.86
C TRP A 26 1.52 5.79 -4.94
N TYR A 27 1.66 5.62 -3.62
CA TYR A 27 1.20 6.66 -2.68
C TYR A 27 2.26 7.75 -2.56
N MET A 28 1.83 8.99 -2.74
CA MET A 28 2.64 10.19 -2.54
C MET A 28 1.99 11.03 -1.43
N GLU A 29 2.71 11.22 -0.31
CA GLU A 29 2.24 12.04 0.81
C GLU A 29 2.05 13.51 0.41
N GLU A 30 2.79 14.00 -0.58
CA GLU A 30 2.63 15.36 -1.12
C GLU A 30 2.40 15.32 -2.65
N LEU A 31 1.30 15.93 -3.09
CA LEU A 31 1.00 16.16 -4.51
C LEU A 31 1.88 17.28 -5.07
N ASN A 32 3.13 16.97 -5.34
CA ASN A 32 4.00 17.78 -6.19
C ASN A 32 3.54 17.71 -7.67
N LEU A 33 4.14 18.52 -8.56
CA LEU A 33 3.72 18.60 -9.98
C LEU A 33 3.68 17.23 -10.69
N TRP A 34 4.51 16.27 -10.24
CA TRP A 34 4.51 14.88 -10.68
C TRP A 34 3.29 14.08 -10.16
N GLY A 35 2.85 14.33 -8.92
CA GLY A 35 1.63 13.75 -8.37
C GLY A 35 0.38 14.15 -9.13
N ARG A 36 0.28 15.42 -9.56
CA ARG A 36 -0.80 15.90 -10.44
C ARG A 36 -0.79 15.23 -11.82
N PHE A 37 0.38 14.95 -12.37
CA PHE A 37 0.54 14.26 -13.66
C PHE A 37 0.12 12.78 -13.60
N ILE A 38 0.46 12.08 -12.52
CA ILE A 38 0.06 10.67 -12.32
C ILE A 38 -1.45 10.54 -12.06
N ASP A 39 -2.03 11.46 -11.27
CA ASP A 39 -3.49 11.54 -11.04
C ASP A 39 -4.26 11.71 -12.37
N LEU A 40 -3.73 12.57 -13.26
CA LEU A 40 -4.27 12.82 -14.61
C LEU A 40 -4.17 11.63 -15.57
N ILE A 41 -3.09 10.84 -15.53
CA ILE A 41 -2.91 9.69 -16.44
C ILE A 41 -3.73 8.47 -15.99
N GLY A 42 -3.90 8.29 -14.69
CA GLY A 42 -4.46 7.04 -14.17
C GLY A 42 -5.96 7.05 -13.93
N ASN A 43 -6.60 8.20 -13.65
CA ASN A 43 -7.74 8.21 -12.71
C ASN A 43 -7.42 7.36 -11.46
N ALA A 44 -6.12 7.22 -11.16
CA ALA A 44 -5.58 6.34 -10.17
C ALA A 44 -5.62 7.17 -8.91
N ASP A 45 -6.50 6.77 -8.03
CA ASP A 45 -6.72 7.35 -6.71
C ASP A 45 -5.45 7.18 -5.87
N VAL A 46 -4.44 8.00 -6.16
CA VAL A 46 -3.07 7.98 -5.60
C VAL A 46 -3.04 8.44 -4.13
N THR A 47 -4.18 8.84 -3.60
CA THR A 47 -4.37 9.28 -2.21
C THR A 47 -4.83 8.14 -1.29
N ARG A 48 -5.02 6.92 -1.81
CA ARG A 48 -5.44 5.76 -0.99
C ARG A 48 -4.36 5.41 0.03
N PRO A 49 -4.65 5.44 1.34
CA PRO A 49 -3.68 5.11 2.38
C PRO A 49 -3.58 3.59 2.56
N THR A 50 -3.22 2.87 1.50
CA THR A 50 -3.21 1.39 1.46
C THR A 50 -2.25 0.78 2.48
N TRP A 51 -1.08 1.39 2.68
CA TRP A 51 -0.10 0.95 3.67
C TRP A 51 -0.54 1.23 5.12
N GLU A 52 -1.21 2.35 5.38
CA GLU A 52 -1.75 2.67 6.71
C GLU A 52 -2.85 1.68 7.09
N TYR A 53 -3.72 1.37 6.12
CA TYR A 53 -4.76 0.37 6.32
C TYR A 53 -4.15 -1.00 6.65
N LEU A 54 -3.14 -1.44 5.88
CA LEU A 54 -2.42 -2.70 6.17
C LEU A 54 -1.77 -2.68 7.57
N LYS A 55 -1.11 -1.57 7.94
CA LYS A 55 -0.48 -1.38 9.26
C LYS A 55 -1.49 -1.46 10.41
N SER A 56 -2.73 -1.02 10.18
CA SER A 56 -3.80 -1.04 11.20
C SER A 56 -4.35 -2.44 11.48
N ARG A 57 -4.07 -3.43 10.62
CA ARG A 57 -4.59 -4.80 10.78
C ARG A 57 -3.91 -5.49 11.97
N LYS A 58 -4.73 -5.96 12.92
CA LYS A 58 -4.25 -6.65 14.14
C LYS A 58 -3.43 -7.90 13.85
N GLU A 59 -3.75 -8.57 12.74
CA GLU A 59 -3.09 -9.79 12.26
C GLU A 59 -1.78 -9.53 11.50
N VAL A 60 -1.31 -8.28 11.43
CA VAL A 60 -0.03 -7.92 10.79
C VAL A 60 0.98 -7.49 11.86
N LYS A 61 2.16 -8.11 11.84
CA LYS A 61 3.31 -7.78 12.69
C LYS A 61 4.55 -7.48 11.87
N ASP A 62 5.57 -6.94 12.54
CA ASP A 62 6.86 -6.55 11.96
C ASP A 62 6.71 -5.69 10.70
N PHE A 63 5.80 -4.71 10.79
CA PHE A 63 5.48 -3.84 9.66
C PHE A 63 6.70 -3.01 9.27
N ASN A 64 6.98 -2.96 7.97
CA ASN A 64 8.04 -2.16 7.39
C ASN A 64 7.49 -1.37 6.19
N LEU A 65 7.87 -0.10 6.10
CA LEU A 65 7.56 0.78 5.00
C LEU A 65 8.86 1.33 4.41
N ASN A 66 9.01 1.18 3.09
CA ASN A 66 10.19 1.61 2.36
C ASN A 66 9.79 2.50 1.18
N HIS A 67 10.33 3.72 1.13
CA HIS A 67 10.11 4.70 0.06
C HIS A 67 11.32 4.86 -0.88
N SER A 68 12.31 3.98 -0.86
CA SER A 68 13.50 4.11 -1.72
C SER A 68 13.29 3.63 -3.15
N PHE A 69 12.14 3.02 -3.45
CA PHE A 69 11.88 2.44 -4.76
C PHE A 69 11.52 3.50 -5.80
N LYS A 70 12.08 3.39 -7.01
CA LYS A 70 11.86 4.33 -8.13
C LYS A 70 12.00 5.80 -7.73
N ASN A 71 13.11 6.15 -7.07
CA ASN A 71 13.41 7.52 -6.60
C ASN A 71 12.33 8.13 -5.68
N GLY A 72 11.63 7.33 -4.88
CA GLY A 72 10.56 7.83 -4.00
C GLY A 72 9.19 7.90 -4.64
N GLY A 73 9.04 7.50 -5.90
CA GLY A 73 7.73 7.49 -6.58
C GLY A 73 6.82 6.31 -6.22
N VAL A 74 7.35 5.31 -5.50
CA VAL A 74 6.62 4.10 -5.09
C VAL A 74 7.05 3.73 -3.69
N PHE A 75 6.11 3.34 -2.83
CA PHE A 75 6.43 2.72 -1.56
C PHE A 75 6.26 1.19 -1.64
N VAL A 76 6.98 0.51 -0.76
CA VAL A 76 6.82 -0.92 -0.50
C VAL A 76 6.49 -1.07 0.99
N ALA A 77 5.27 -1.50 1.28
CA ALA A 77 4.84 -1.87 2.62
C ALA A 77 4.87 -3.39 2.77
N SER A 78 5.33 -3.89 3.91
CA SER A 78 5.32 -5.32 4.19
C SER A 78 5.10 -5.62 5.65
N GLY A 79 4.67 -6.85 5.94
CA GLY A 79 4.54 -7.38 7.29
C GLY A 79 4.28 -8.88 7.26
N TYR A 80 4.27 -9.51 8.43
CA TYR A 80 3.98 -10.93 8.57
C TYR A 80 2.61 -11.14 9.19
N LYS A 81 1.87 -12.11 8.66
CA LYS A 81 0.60 -12.52 9.23
C LYS A 81 0.83 -13.33 10.49
N VAL A 82 0.14 -12.97 11.57
CA VAL A 82 0.09 -13.72 12.84
C VAL A 82 -1.25 -14.35 13.08
#